data_AF-A0A932X7C5-F1
#
_entry.id   AF-A0A932X7C5-F1
#
_cell.length_a   1.000
_cell.length_b   1.000
_cell.length_c   1.000
_cell.angle_alpha   90.00
_cell.angle_beta   90.00
_cell.angle_gamma   90.00
#
_symmetry.space_group_name_H-M   'P 1'
#
loop_
_entity.id
_entity.type
_entity.pdbx_description
1 polymer ?
#
loop_
_entity_poly.entity_id
_entity_poly.type
_entity_poly.pdbx_seq_one_letter_code
_entity_poly.pdbx_strand_id
1 'polypeptide(L)'
;MSVQAVLEPLIRRRIFADEESAVRTLVLHYVLDQVDDLRQLIQALEQKHGMRYDQFDAYLHEHSQLLVSGALSDDERRILGQAIMQEEDDWLDWKSSIELLESWLGLEPETQA
;
A
#
# COMPACT_ATOMS: atom_id res chain seq x y z
N MET A 1 8.49 -28.52 1.88
CA MET A 1 7.11 -28.85 2.27
C MET A 1 6.24 -28.60 1.04
N SER A 2 5.50 -29.58 0.54
CA SER A 2 4.69 -29.42 -0.67
C SER A 2 3.33 -28.82 -0.36
N VAL A 3 2.72 -28.12 -1.33
CA VAL A 3 1.34 -27.60 -1.24
C VAL A 3 0.36 -28.73 -0.90
N GLN A 4 0.54 -29.89 -1.52
CA GLN A 4 -0.26 -31.09 -1.25
C GLN A 4 -0.21 -31.52 0.24
N ALA A 5 0.97 -31.46 0.88
CA ALA A 5 1.10 -31.83 2.30
C ALA A 5 0.34 -30.88 3.24
N VAL A 6 0.07 -29.65 2.80
CA VAL A 6 -0.71 -28.64 3.55
C VAL A 6 -2.22 -28.80 3.30
N LEU A 7 -2.63 -29.17 2.09
CA LEU A 7 -4.03 -29.31 1.70
C LEU A 7 -4.65 -30.65 2.10
N GLU A 8 -3.88 -31.73 2.12
CA GLU A 8 -4.32 -33.09 2.43
C GLU A 8 -5.13 -33.19 3.75
N PRO A 9 -4.71 -32.56 4.88
CA PRO A 9 -5.52 -32.57 6.10
C PRO A 9 -6.88 -31.85 5.96
N LEU A 10 -6.95 -30.81 5.12
CA LEU A 10 -8.16 -30.01 4.92
C LEU A 10 -9.18 -30.77 4.05
N ILE A 11 -8.69 -31.46 3.02
CA ILE A 11 -9.51 -32.32 2.16
C ILE A 11 -9.98 -33.54 2.95
N ARG A 12 -9.10 -34.18 3.72
CA ARG A 12 -9.46 -35.34 4.56
C ARG A 12 -10.54 -35.00 5.59
N ARG A 13 -10.55 -33.76 6.10
CA ARG A 13 -11.57 -33.24 7.03
C ARG A 13 -12.85 -32.77 6.33
N ARG A 14 -12.94 -32.87 5.00
CA ARG A 14 -14.04 -32.38 4.17
C ARG A 14 -14.29 -30.87 4.30
N ILE A 15 -13.24 -30.09 4.58
CA ILE A 15 -13.30 -28.62 4.53
C ILE A 15 -13.35 -28.17 3.06
N PHE A 16 -12.59 -28.84 2.20
CA PHE A 16 -12.61 -28.66 0.75
C PHE A 16 -12.90 -30.00 0.05
N ALA A 17 -13.47 -29.92 -1.14
CA ALA A 17 -13.84 -31.10 -1.92
C ALA A 17 -12.61 -31.75 -2.58
N ASP A 18 -11.68 -30.92 -3.07
CA ASP A 18 -10.50 -31.33 -3.82
C ASP A 18 -9.41 -30.25 -3.73
N GLU A 19 -8.23 -30.55 -4.28
CA GLU A 19 -7.09 -29.63 -4.27
C GLU A 19 -7.36 -28.34 -5.05
N GLU A 20 -8.03 -28.40 -6.22
CA GLU A 20 -8.30 -27.22 -7.04
C GLU A 20 -9.27 -26.27 -6.32
N SER A 21 -10.36 -26.80 -5.77
CA SER A 21 -11.34 -26.00 -5.02
C SER A 21 -10.73 -25.38 -3.75
N ALA A 22 -9.83 -26.11 -3.08
CA ALA A 22 -9.08 -25.58 -1.95
C ALA A 22 -8.15 -24.43 -2.38
N VAL A 23 -7.31 -24.63 -3.39
CA VAL A 23 -6.37 -23.61 -3.87
C VAL A 23 -7.12 -22.39 -4.36
N ARG A 24 -8.15 -22.54 -5.20
CA ARG A 24 -8.95 -21.43 -5.72
C ARG A 24 -9.54 -20.59 -4.59
N THR A 25 -10.12 -21.25 -3.58
CA THR A 25 -10.75 -20.54 -2.46
C THR A 25 -9.72 -19.82 -1.59
N LEU A 26 -8.58 -20.45 -1.33
CA LEU A 26 -7.51 -19.86 -0.52
C LEU A 26 -6.85 -18.67 -1.23
N VAL A 27 -6.58 -18.82 -2.53
CA VAL A 27 -6.03 -17.73 -3.35
C VAL A 27 -7.01 -16.57 -3.42
N LEU A 28 -8.30 -16.83 -3.63
CA LEU A 28 -9.30 -15.77 -3.66
C LEU A 28 -9.37 -15.01 -2.32
N HIS A 29 -9.42 -15.73 -1.19
CA HIS A 29 -9.40 -15.07 0.12
C HIS A 29 -8.12 -14.26 0.33
N TYR A 30 -6.96 -14.82 0.03
CA TYR A 30 -5.70 -14.09 0.12
C TYR A 30 -5.72 -12.81 -0.72
N VAL A 31 -6.25 -12.88 -1.95
CA VAL A 31 -6.33 -11.71 -2.81
C VAL A 31 -7.25 -10.63 -2.22
N LEU A 32 -8.40 -11.03 -1.70
CA LEU A 32 -9.36 -10.12 -1.07
C LEU A 32 -8.80 -9.49 0.21
N ASP A 33 -8.17 -10.28 1.07
CA ASP A 33 -7.56 -9.81 2.32
C ASP A 33 -6.50 -8.74 2.04
N GLN A 34 -5.65 -8.97 1.04
CA GLN A 34 -4.62 -8.01 0.64
C GLN A 34 -5.20 -6.74 0.01
N VAL A 35 -6.28 -6.83 -0.78
CA VAL A 35 -7.00 -5.64 -1.26
C VAL A 35 -7.55 -4.83 -0.09
N ASP A 36 -8.10 -5.49 0.93
CA ASP A 36 -8.63 -4.84 2.11
C ASP A 36 -7.52 -4.21 2.96
N ASP A 37 -6.37 -4.88 3.12
CA ASP A 37 -5.18 -4.34 3.80
C ASP A 37 -4.69 -3.05 3.12
N LEU A 38 -4.57 -3.05 1.79
CA LEU A 38 -4.15 -1.88 1.01
C LEU A 38 -5.14 -0.71 1.19
N ARG A 39 -6.45 -0.98 1.13
CA ARG A 39 -7.48 0.04 1.35
C ARG A 39 -7.44 0.61 2.75
N GLN A 40 -7.21 -0.23 3.75
CA GLN A 40 -7.09 0.21 5.15
C GLN A 40 -5.87 1.10 5.35
N LEU A 41 -4.72 0.74 4.75
CA LEU A 41 -3.51 1.55 4.81
C LEU A 41 -3.71 2.93 4.16
N ILE A 42 -4.30 2.96 2.96
CA ILE A 42 -4.67 4.21 2.27
C ILE A 42 -5.58 5.06 3.16
N GLN A 43 -6.63 4.47 3.74
CA GLN A 43 -7.56 5.19 4.60
C GLN A 43 -6.89 5.70 5.90
N ALA A 44 -5.98 4.92 6.48
CA ALA A 44 -5.24 5.32 7.68
C ALA A 44 -4.33 6.52 7.39
N LEU A 45 -3.70 6.56 6.22
CA LEU A 45 -2.87 7.68 5.78
C LEU A 45 -3.72 8.93 5.47
N GLU A 46 -4.88 8.76 4.82
CA GLU A 46 -5.87 9.85 4.64
C GLU A 46 -6.31 10.46 5.97
N GLN A 47 -6.56 9.62 6.98
CA GLN A 47 -6.94 10.07 8.31
C GLN A 47 -5.80 10.73 9.07
N LYS A 48 -4.58 10.18 8.96
CA LYS A 48 -3.36 10.71 9.60
C LYS A 48 -3.06 12.13 9.13
N HIS A 49 -3.17 12.36 7.83
CA HIS A 49 -2.81 13.64 7.19
C HIS A 49 -4.01 14.57 6.97
N GLY A 50 -5.24 14.06 7.09
CA GLY A 50 -6.47 14.86 6.93
C GLY A 50 -6.72 15.33 5.50
N MET A 51 -6.11 14.67 4.52
CA MET A 51 -6.15 15.05 3.11
C MET A 51 -6.10 13.81 2.22
N ARG A 52 -6.38 13.95 0.92
CA ARG A 52 -6.26 12.87 -0.06
C ARG A 52 -4.84 12.77 -0.61
N TYR A 53 -4.49 11.64 -1.21
CA TYR A 53 -3.14 11.42 -1.79
C TYR A 53 -2.68 12.57 -2.69
N ASP A 54 -3.48 12.97 -3.68
CA ASP A 54 -3.11 14.05 -4.62
C ASP A 54 -2.83 15.39 -3.91
N GLN A 55 -3.52 15.65 -2.79
CA GLN A 55 -3.32 16.85 -1.99
C GLN A 55 -2.05 16.75 -1.16
N PHE A 56 -1.77 15.55 -0.63
CA PHE A 56 -0.56 15.27 0.14
C PHE A 56 0.70 15.33 -0.73
N ASP A 57 0.64 14.77 -1.94
CA ASP A 57 1.73 14.84 -2.94
C ASP A 57 2.08 16.30 -3.28
N ALA A 58 1.07 17.13 -3.54
CA ALA A 58 1.26 18.56 -3.79
C ALA A 58 1.83 19.31 -2.56
N TYR A 59 1.30 19.03 -1.37
CA TYR A 59 1.78 19.60 -0.11
C TYR A 59 3.27 19.27 0.14
N LEU A 60 3.64 18.01 -0.02
CA LEU A 60 5.01 17.54 0.21
C LEU A 60 5.98 18.17 -0.79
N HIS A 61 5.55 18.35 -2.04
CA HIS A 61 6.30 19.06 -3.06
C HIS A 61 6.57 20.52 -2.68
N GLU A 62 5.55 21.25 -2.22
CA GLU A 62 5.69 22.64 -1.75
C GLU A 62 6.61 22.75 -0.53
N HIS A 63 6.46 21.85 0.44
CA HIS A 63 7.32 21.79 1.63
C HIS A 63 8.78 21.51 1.29
N SER A 64 9.03 20.60 0.36
CA SER A 64 10.38 20.31 -0.16
C SER A 64 10.98 21.53 -0.87
N GLN A 65 10.20 22.30 -1.63
CA GLN A 65 10.67 23.55 -2.22
C GLN A 65 11.02 24.60 -1.16
N LEU A 66 10.23 24.73 -0.10
CA LEU A 66 10.50 25.66 0.99
C LEU A 66 11.83 25.36 1.68
N LEU A 67 12.17 24.08 1.86
CA LEU A 67 13.45 23.66 2.42
C LEU A 67 14.65 24.19 1.61
N VAL A 68 14.51 24.26 0.28
CA VAL A 68 15.56 24.69 -0.67
C VAL A 68 15.53 26.21 -0.90
N SER A 69 14.39 26.87 -0.70
CA SER A 69 14.17 28.30 -1.01
C SER A 69 15.06 29.29 -0.24
N GLY A 70 15.80 28.84 0.78
CA GLY A 70 16.70 29.67 1.59
C GLY A 70 15.99 30.65 2.53
N ALA A 71 14.66 30.62 2.59
CA ALA A 71 13.83 31.52 3.41
C ALA A 71 13.84 31.19 4.91
N LEU A 72 14.32 30.00 5.28
CA LEU A 72 14.32 29.47 6.65
C LEU A 72 15.67 29.65 7.34
N SER A 73 15.64 29.90 8.65
CA SER A 73 16.81 29.77 9.50
C SER A 73 17.31 28.31 9.56
N ASP A 74 18.54 28.09 10.01
CA ASP A 74 19.11 26.75 10.07
C ASP A 74 18.36 25.80 11.01
N ASP A 75 17.79 26.32 12.11
CA ASP A 75 16.96 25.53 13.03
C ASP A 75 15.61 25.18 12.42
N GLU A 76 14.94 26.12 11.76
CA GLU A 76 13.68 25.86 11.04
C GLU A 76 13.88 24.87 9.90
N ARG A 77 14.98 25.00 9.15
CA ARG A 77 15.34 24.05 8.08
C ARG A 77 15.55 22.65 8.64
N ARG A 78 16.19 22.50 9.80
CA ARG A 78 16.41 21.19 10.43
C ARG A 78 15.09 20.55 10.89
N ILE A 79 14.21 21.32 11.54
CA ILE A 79 12.90 20.84 12.00
C ILE A 79 12.05 20.43 10.79
N LEU A 80 11.98 21.28 9.76
CA LEU A 80 11.23 20.99 8.54
C LEU A 80 11.80 19.75 7.83
N GLY A 81 13.13 19.64 7.71
CA GLY A 81 13.76 18.48 7.08
C GLY A 81 13.42 17.16 7.78
N GLN A 82 13.35 17.15 9.11
CA GLN A 82 12.93 15.96 9.87
C GLN A 82 11.47 15.62 9.66
N ALA A 83 10.58 16.62 9.60
CA ALA A 83 9.17 16.41 9.31
C ALA A 83 8.98 15.85 7.89
N ILE A 84 9.63 16.44 6.89
CA ILE A 84 9.58 15.98 5.50
C ILE A 84 10.07 14.54 5.38
N MET A 85 11.15 14.14 6.06
CA MET A 85 11.59 12.74 6.02
C MET A 85 10.49 11.74 6.45
N GLN A 86 9.76 12.06 7.52
CA GLN A 86 8.66 11.21 7.98
C GLN A 86 7.46 11.25 7.02
N GLU A 87 7.18 12.42 6.44
CA GLU A 87 6.11 12.61 5.46
C GLU A 87 6.43 11.90 4.13
N GLU A 88 7.70 11.83 3.72
CA GLU A 88 8.18 11.09 2.54
C GLU A 88 8.05 9.57 2.71
N ASP A 89 8.35 9.05 3.90
CA ASP A 89 8.13 7.62 4.21
C ASP A 89 6.63 7.29 4.10
N ASP A 90 5.77 8.13 4.68
CA ASP A 90 4.31 7.98 4.56
C ASP A 90 3.84 8.10 3.11
N TRP A 91 4.40 9.03 2.33
CA TRP A 91 4.09 9.22 0.92
C TRP A 91 4.42 7.97 0.10
N LEU A 92 5.58 7.36 0.35
CA LEU A 92 6.03 6.17 -0.37
C LEU A 92 5.12 4.97 -0.08
N ASP A 93 4.77 4.77 1.18
CA ASP A 93 3.82 3.73 1.60
C ASP A 93 2.45 3.96 0.97
N TRP A 94 2.00 5.21 0.90
CA TRP A 94 0.72 5.56 0.29
C TRP A 94 0.71 5.28 -1.21
N LYS A 95 1.71 5.80 -1.91
CA LYS A 95 1.83 5.68 -3.37
C LYS A 95 1.89 4.22 -3.79
N SER A 96 2.77 3.45 -3.14
CA SER A 96 2.91 2.02 -3.42
C SER A 96 1.62 1.25 -3.13
N SER A 97 0.87 1.63 -2.10
CA SER A 97 -0.42 1.01 -1.80
C SER A 97 -1.47 1.28 -2.87
N ILE A 98 -1.52 2.50 -3.39
CA ILE A 98 -2.42 2.86 -4.50
C ILE A 98 -2.04 2.09 -5.77
N GLU A 99 -0.76 2.11 -6.16
CA GLU A 99 -0.28 1.43 -7.36
C GLU A 99 -0.53 -0.08 -7.29
N LEU A 100 -0.23 -0.72 -6.15
CA LEU A 100 -0.51 -2.15 -5.95
C LEU A 100 -2.01 -2.45 -6.02
N LEU A 101 -2.85 -1.61 -5.40
CA LEU A 101 -4.29 -1.79 -5.43
C LEU A 101 -4.85 -1.67 -6.85
N GLU A 102 -4.38 -0.69 -7.61
CA GLU A 102 -4.76 -0.50 -9.02
C GLU A 102 -4.31 -1.69 -9.87
N SER A 103 -3.10 -2.19 -9.65
CA SER A 103 -2.55 -3.36 -10.34
C SER A 103 -3.41 -4.61 -10.10
N TRP A 104 -3.79 -4.84 -8.85
CA TRP A 104 -4.59 -6.01 -8.45
C TRP A 104 -6.04 -5.95 -8.94
N LEU A 105 -6.58 -4.74 -9.07
CA LEU A 105 -7.91 -4.52 -9.64
C LEU A 105 -7.91 -4.46 -11.17
N GLY A 106 -6.74 -4.54 -11.82
CA GLY A 106 -6.59 -4.44 -13.27
C GLY A 106 -6.95 -3.06 -13.81
N LEU A 107 -6.72 -2.02 -13.01
CA LEU A 107 -6.99 -0.62 -13.35
C LEU A 107 -5.77 0.08 -13.96
N GLU A 108 -4.57 -0.50 -13.83
CA GLU A 108 -3.40 -0.04 -14.55
C GLU A 108 -3.62 -0.24 -16.06
N PRO A 109 -3.33 0.77 -16.91
CA PRO A 109 -3.29 0.53 -18.34
C PRO A 109 -2.23 -0.54 -18.60
N GLU A 110 -2.61 -1.62 -19.30
CA GLU A 110 -1.68 -2.60 -19.87
C GLU A 110 -0.70 -1.84 -20.75
N THR A 111 0.39 -1.38 -20.16
CA THR A 111 1.44 -0.71 -20.90
C THR A 111 2.17 -1.84 -21.59
N GLN A 112 1.83 -2.00 -22.88
CA GLN A 112 2.39 -2.98 -23.81
C GLN A 112 3.88 -3.21 -23.54
N ALA A 113 4.23 -4.44 -23.18
CA ALA A 113 5.60 -4.96 -23.27
C ALA A 113 5.72 -5.82 -24.52
#